data_AF-A0A3Q9RNK9-F1
#
_entry.id   AF-A0A3Q9RNK9-F1
#
_cell.length_a   1.000
_cell.length_b   1.000
_cell.length_c   1.000
_cell.angle_alpha   90.00
_cell.angle_beta   90.00
_cell.angle_gamma   90.00
#
_symmetry.space_group_name_H-M   'P 1'
#
loop_
_entity.id
_entity.type
_entity.pdbx_description
1 polymer ?
#
loop_
_entity_poly.entity_id
_entity_poly.type
_entity_poly.pdbx_seq_one_letter_code
_entity_poly.pdbx_strand_id
1 'polypeptide(L)'
;MNKKVCSDCGENKALTDFYSQNKYSKTRGNWIYFNPECKECTKRRAVTWKAQNMDRWYENYKEYYVENRDMYIDNAKNWNNENAERKQENYKSWQRSNPEKLSVYNQYKRMHGTHKITNEEWENCKNYFNYRCAYCHLPIEEHYIKFNGKVRLGDFHKEHVDHNGSNNLANCVPSCKSCNGRKHTSSLEEWFNISKDFDQNNLHKIKKWLDSDYKQYINKITI
;
A
#
# COMPACT_ATOMS: atom_id res chain seq x y z
N MET A 1 -31.55 -5.47 44.18
CA MET A 1 -30.87 -4.91 42.99
C MET A 1 -31.85 -3.98 42.28
N ASN A 2 -31.45 -2.73 42.01
CA ASN A 2 -32.30 -1.79 41.28
C ASN A 2 -32.42 -2.26 39.82
N LYS A 3 -33.65 -2.51 39.38
CA LYS A 3 -33.98 -2.94 38.01
C LYS A 3 -34.85 -1.87 37.33
N LYS A 4 -34.79 -1.83 35.99
CA LYS A 4 -35.54 -0.90 35.14
C LYS A 4 -36.09 -1.64 33.93
N VAL A 5 -37.32 -1.30 33.55
CA VAL A 5 -37.94 -1.81 32.32
C VAL A 5 -37.42 -1.03 31.12
N CYS A 6 -36.92 -1.74 30.12
CA CYS A 6 -36.49 -1.18 28.85
C CYS A 6 -37.69 -0.69 28.03
N SER A 7 -37.65 0.55 27.53
CA SER A 7 -38.74 1.11 26.72
C SER A 7 -38.85 0.53 25.29
N ASP A 8 -37.82 -0.18 24.81
CA ASP A 8 -37.81 -0.82 23.48
C ASP A 8 -38.23 -2.30 23.57
N CYS A 9 -37.50 -3.12 24.34
CA CYS A 9 -37.79 -4.56 24.46
C CYS A 9 -38.77 -4.94 25.58
N GLY A 10 -39.16 -4.02 26.45
CA GLY A 10 -40.08 -4.31 27.58
C GLY A 10 -39.50 -5.18 28.71
N GLU A 11 -38.26 -5.64 28.60
CA GLU A 11 -37.63 -6.50 29.60
C GLU A 11 -37.19 -5.73 30.85
N ASN A 12 -37.31 -6.36 32.02
CA ASN A 12 -36.86 -5.82 33.30
C ASN A 12 -35.39 -6.18 33.56
N LYS A 13 -34.47 -5.24 33.31
CA LYS A 13 -33.01 -5.45 33.35
C LYS A 13 -32.35 -4.70 34.52
N ALA A 14 -31.11 -5.07 34.84
CA ALA A 14 -30.34 -4.36 35.87
C ALA A 14 -29.97 -2.96 35.36
N LEU A 15 -29.81 -1.98 36.26
CA LEU A 15 -29.40 -0.62 35.86
C LEU A 15 -28.05 -0.58 35.11
N THR A 16 -27.16 -1.56 35.32
CA THR A 16 -25.89 -1.73 34.59
C THR A 16 -26.09 -2.02 33.10
N ASP A 17 -27.26 -2.52 32.71
CA ASP A 17 -27.62 -2.83 31.32
C ASP A 17 -28.10 -1.61 30.56
N PHE A 18 -28.14 -0.44 31.20
CA PHE A 18 -28.50 0.84 30.61
C PHE A 18 -27.29 1.77 30.56
N TYR A 19 -27.22 2.62 29.54
CA TYR A 19 -26.26 3.72 29.55
C TYR A 19 -26.66 4.73 30.63
N SER A 20 -25.68 5.25 31.35
CA SER A 20 -25.88 6.22 32.42
C SER A 20 -25.03 7.47 32.22
N GLN A 21 -25.50 8.59 32.72
CA GLN A 21 -24.77 9.85 32.72
C GLN A 21 -25.12 10.67 33.95
N ASN A 22 -24.13 11.38 34.48
CA ASN A 22 -24.35 12.34 35.56
C ASN A 22 -25.09 13.55 35.01
N LYS A 23 -26.14 13.98 35.70
CA LYS A 23 -26.95 15.16 35.38
C LYS A 23 -27.05 16.06 36.60
N TYR A 24 -27.22 17.36 36.33
CA TYR A 24 -27.39 18.38 37.34
C TYR A 24 -28.62 19.24 37.04
N SER A 25 -29.31 19.66 38.08
CA SER A 25 -30.40 20.64 38.06
C SER A 25 -30.30 21.46 39.34
N LYS A 26 -30.65 22.75 39.24
CA LYS A 26 -30.76 23.63 40.41
C LYS A 26 -31.71 23.10 41.48
N THR A 27 -32.76 22.35 41.09
CA THR A 27 -33.79 21.83 42.01
C THR A 27 -33.46 20.47 42.60
N ARG A 28 -32.79 19.59 41.85
CA ARG A 28 -32.54 18.18 42.21
C ARG A 28 -31.09 17.91 42.61
N GLY A 29 -30.19 18.87 42.42
CA GLY A 29 -28.75 18.65 42.57
C GLY A 29 -28.23 17.68 41.51
N ASN A 30 -27.23 16.88 41.87
CA ASN A 30 -26.66 15.87 40.99
C ASN A 30 -27.44 14.55 41.07
N TRP A 31 -27.76 13.93 39.93
CA TRP A 31 -28.29 12.57 39.87
C TRP A 31 -27.75 11.78 38.68
N ILE A 32 -27.83 10.46 38.76
CA ILE A 32 -27.50 9.57 37.66
C ILE A 32 -28.77 9.35 36.82
N TYR A 33 -28.73 9.80 35.58
CA TYR A 33 -29.76 9.51 34.60
C TYR A 33 -29.42 8.21 33.87
N PHE A 34 -30.39 7.30 33.80
CA PHE A 34 -30.30 6.07 33.01
C PHE A 34 -31.16 6.20 31.76
N ASN A 35 -30.62 5.80 30.61
CA ASN A 35 -31.36 5.79 29.35
C ASN A 35 -32.64 4.94 29.48
N PRO A 36 -33.72 5.30 28.75
CA PRO A 36 -34.96 4.52 28.73
C PRO A 36 -34.78 3.13 28.11
N GLU A 37 -33.87 3.03 27.14
CA GLU A 37 -33.55 1.80 26.42
C GLU A 37 -32.28 1.14 26.95
N CYS A 38 -32.26 -0.20 26.94
CA CYS A 38 -31.07 -0.95 27.31
C CYS A 38 -29.96 -0.83 26.25
N LYS A 39 -28.72 -1.12 26.67
CA LYS A 39 -27.52 -1.06 25.83
C LYS A 39 -27.66 -1.91 24.56
N GLU A 40 -28.26 -3.09 24.65
CA GLU A 40 -28.45 -3.99 23.50
C GLU A 40 -29.40 -3.39 22.46
N CYS A 41 -30.54 -2.85 22.90
CA CYS A 41 -31.51 -2.19 22.04
C CYS A 41 -30.88 -0.96 21.35
N THR A 42 -30.13 -0.16 22.11
CA THR A 42 -29.39 0.99 21.58
C THR A 42 -28.38 0.57 20.51
N LYS A 43 -27.60 -0.50 20.76
CA LYS A 43 -26.62 -1.05 19.80
C LYS A 43 -27.31 -1.57 18.54
N ARG A 44 -28.38 -2.34 18.67
CA ARG A 44 -29.16 -2.86 17.54
C ARG A 44 -29.68 -1.74 16.66
N ARG A 45 -30.26 -0.69 17.26
CA ARG A 45 -30.73 0.48 16.53
C ARG A 45 -29.58 1.20 15.81
N ALA A 46 -28.44 1.40 16.46
CA ALA A 46 -27.28 2.03 15.83
C ALA A 46 -26.76 1.22 14.63
N VAL A 47 -26.69 -0.11 14.74
CA VAL A 47 -26.31 -0.99 13.63
C VAL A 47 -27.32 -0.89 12.48
N THR A 48 -28.62 -0.93 12.79
CA THR A 48 -29.69 -0.83 11.79
C THR A 48 -29.63 0.53 11.07
N TRP A 49 -29.47 1.61 11.82
CA TRP A 49 -29.33 2.95 11.27
C TRP A 49 -28.11 3.05 10.35
N LYS A 50 -26.96 2.52 10.75
CA LYS A 50 -25.75 2.50 9.92
C LYS A 50 -25.97 1.73 8.62
N ALA A 51 -26.63 0.57 8.68
CA ALA A 51 -26.93 -0.23 7.49
C ALA A 51 -27.88 0.49 6.53
N GLN A 52 -28.88 1.20 7.07
CA GLN A 52 -29.86 1.97 6.27
C GLN A 52 -29.32 3.32 5.78
N ASN A 53 -28.27 3.85 6.40
CA ASN A 53 -27.70 5.17 6.12
C ASN A 53 -26.19 5.05 5.84
N MET A 54 -25.79 4.04 5.07
CA MET A 54 -24.39 3.68 4.88
C MET A 54 -23.59 4.80 4.21
N ASP A 55 -24.17 5.46 3.21
CA ASP A 55 -23.54 6.59 2.50
C ASP A 55 -23.29 7.76 3.45
N ARG A 56 -24.33 8.20 4.17
CA ARG A 56 -24.23 9.26 5.17
C ARG A 56 -23.24 8.92 6.29
N TRP A 57 -23.22 7.67 6.74
CA TRP A 57 -22.24 7.22 7.72
C TRP A 57 -20.81 7.31 7.18
N TYR A 58 -20.61 6.92 5.92
CA TYR A 58 -19.31 6.98 5.25
C TYR A 58 -18.83 8.42 5.04
N GLU A 59 -19.71 9.32 4.61
CA GLU A 59 -19.40 10.75 4.45
C GLU A 59 -18.95 11.37 5.78
N ASN A 60 -19.76 11.22 6.83
CA ASN A 60 -19.40 11.71 8.17
C ASN A 60 -18.11 11.08 8.68
N TYR A 61 -17.90 9.78 8.43
CA TYR A 61 -16.67 9.08 8.85
C TYR A 61 -15.45 9.62 8.10
N LYS A 62 -15.57 9.90 6.80
CA LYS A 62 -14.50 10.46 5.98
C LYS A 62 -14.14 11.86 6.45
N GLU A 63 -15.11 12.73 6.68
CA GLU A 63 -14.89 14.08 7.22
C GLU A 63 -14.18 14.01 8.58
N TYR A 64 -14.72 13.22 9.51
CA TYR A 64 -14.12 13.01 10.82
C TYR A 64 -12.68 12.48 10.73
N TYR A 65 -12.42 11.52 9.83
CA TYR A 65 -11.08 10.98 9.62
C TYR A 65 -10.12 12.03 9.07
N VAL A 66 -10.55 12.88 8.14
CA VAL A 66 -9.72 13.96 7.57
C VAL A 66 -9.37 14.98 8.66
N GLU A 67 -10.35 15.42 9.45
CA GLU A 67 -10.14 16.36 10.56
C GLU A 67 -9.22 15.79 11.64
N ASN A 68 -9.29 14.48 11.90
CA ASN A 68 -8.55 13.81 12.96
C ASN A 68 -7.40 12.95 12.43
N ARG A 69 -6.94 13.20 11.20
CA ARG A 69 -5.97 12.35 10.50
C ARG A 69 -4.68 12.19 11.29
N ASP A 70 -4.18 13.29 11.86
CA ASP A 70 -2.92 13.30 12.60
C ASP A 70 -3.05 12.50 13.91
N MET A 71 -4.19 12.62 14.62
CA MET A 71 -4.49 11.79 15.79
C MET A 71 -4.48 10.30 15.43
N TYR A 72 -5.09 9.90 14.30
CA TYR A 72 -5.05 8.49 13.86
C TYR A 72 -3.64 8.02 13.52
N ILE A 73 -2.85 8.85 12.85
CA ILE A 73 -1.46 8.55 12.51
C ILE A 73 -0.64 8.38 13.79
N ASP A 74 -0.79 9.27 14.76
CA ASP A 74 -0.02 9.23 16.00
C ASP A 74 -0.45 8.08 16.90
N ASN A 75 -1.76 7.82 17.03
CA ASN A 75 -2.26 6.62 17.71
C ASN A 75 -1.73 5.34 17.07
N ALA A 76 -1.69 5.27 15.72
CA ALA A 76 -1.12 4.13 15.03
C ALA A 76 0.38 3.98 15.28
N LYS A 77 1.15 5.08 15.32
CA LYS A 77 2.57 5.04 15.68
C LYS A 77 2.77 4.55 17.12
N ASN A 78 2.04 5.12 18.08
CA ASN A 78 2.12 4.76 19.49
C ASN A 78 1.77 3.28 19.69
N TRP A 79 0.66 2.84 19.10
CA TRP A 79 0.26 1.44 19.16
C TRP A 79 1.33 0.51 18.56
N ASN A 80 1.91 0.86 17.41
CA ASN A 80 2.99 0.07 16.79
C ASN A 80 4.24 0.00 17.67
N ASN A 81 4.59 1.07 18.38
CA ASN A 81 5.74 1.13 19.28
C ASN A 81 5.49 0.31 20.55
N GLU A 82 4.33 0.49 21.18
CA GLU A 82 3.93 -0.24 22.39
C GLU A 82 3.72 -1.74 22.13
N ASN A 83 3.28 -2.10 20.93
CA ASN A 83 2.97 -3.48 20.54
C ASN A 83 4.01 -4.07 19.58
N ALA A 84 5.25 -3.56 19.58
CA ALA A 84 6.31 -4.00 18.67
C ALA A 84 6.58 -5.51 18.80
N GLU A 85 6.66 -6.02 20.04
CA GLU A 85 6.86 -7.45 20.31
C GLU A 85 5.68 -8.29 19.81
N ARG A 86 4.46 -7.87 20.13
CA ARG A 86 3.23 -8.53 19.67
C ARG A 86 3.16 -8.58 18.14
N LYS A 87 3.56 -7.51 17.46
CA LYS A 87 3.61 -7.47 15.99
C LYS A 87 4.64 -8.46 15.45
N GLN A 88 5.81 -8.54 16.08
CA GLN A 88 6.85 -9.49 15.69
C GLN A 88 6.37 -10.94 15.91
N GLU A 89 5.73 -11.22 17.03
CA GLU A 89 5.18 -12.55 17.34
C GLU A 89 4.08 -12.94 16.35
N ASN A 90 3.13 -12.04 16.09
CA ASN A 90 2.09 -12.26 15.08
C ASN A 90 2.70 -12.53 13.70
N TYR A 91 3.73 -11.79 13.31
CA TYR A 91 4.43 -12.02 12.04
C TYR A 91 5.11 -13.39 12.02
N LYS A 92 5.81 -13.80 13.08
CA LYS A 92 6.42 -15.14 13.19
C LYS A 92 5.36 -16.24 13.13
N SER A 93 4.24 -16.06 13.83
CA SER A 93 3.11 -17.00 13.82
C SER A 93 2.49 -17.14 12.42
N TRP A 94 2.29 -16.01 11.74
CA TRP A 94 1.85 -15.98 10.35
C TRP A 94 2.83 -16.70 9.42
N GLN A 95 4.14 -16.46 9.56
CA GLN A 95 5.18 -17.13 8.77
C GLN A 95 5.15 -18.65 8.96
N ARG A 96 5.04 -19.12 10.22
CA ARG A 96 4.94 -20.56 10.55
C ARG A 96 3.68 -21.19 9.96
N SER A 97 2.58 -20.45 9.93
CA SER A 97 1.28 -20.93 9.43
C SER A 97 1.13 -20.79 7.91
N ASN A 98 2.01 -20.05 7.24
CA ASN A 98 1.94 -19.77 5.80
C ASN A 98 3.27 -20.06 5.07
N PRO A 99 3.89 -21.24 5.25
CA PRO A 99 5.19 -21.56 4.63
C PRO A 99 5.10 -21.59 3.09
N GLU A 100 3.98 -22.03 2.54
CA GLU A 100 3.74 -22.05 1.08
C GLU A 100 3.79 -20.64 0.48
N LYS A 101 3.11 -19.67 1.11
CA LYS A 101 3.12 -18.26 0.65
C LYS A 101 4.53 -17.67 0.69
N LEU A 102 5.31 -18.02 1.71
CA LEU A 102 6.71 -17.61 1.81
C LEU A 102 7.57 -18.25 0.72
N SER A 103 7.34 -19.52 0.40
CA SER A 103 8.02 -20.21 -0.70
C SER A 103 7.78 -19.51 -2.04
N VAL A 104 6.51 -19.24 -2.37
CA VAL A 104 6.12 -18.52 -3.59
C VAL A 104 6.75 -17.14 -3.64
N TYR A 105 6.69 -16.38 -2.54
CA TYR A 105 7.33 -15.06 -2.45
C TYR A 105 8.86 -15.12 -2.63
N ASN A 106 9.52 -16.10 -2.01
CA ASN A 106 10.97 -16.27 -2.13
C ASN A 106 11.37 -16.68 -3.55
N GLN A 107 10.57 -17.53 -4.21
CA GLN A 107 10.76 -17.88 -5.61
C GLN A 107 10.62 -16.64 -6.50
N TYR A 108 9.55 -15.86 -6.32
CA TYR A 108 9.35 -14.58 -7.00
C TYR A 108 10.56 -13.65 -6.79
N LYS A 109 11.04 -13.49 -5.55
CA LYS A 109 12.22 -12.67 -5.27
C LYS A 109 13.49 -13.18 -5.97
N ARG A 110 13.70 -14.49 -6.06
CA ARG A 110 14.85 -15.07 -6.79
C ARG A 110 14.73 -14.84 -8.29
N MET A 111 13.53 -14.97 -8.84
CA MET A 111 13.25 -14.74 -10.25
C MET A 111 13.44 -13.28 -10.62
N HIS A 112 12.89 -12.31 -9.87
CA HIS A 112 12.91 -10.91 -10.28
C HIS A 112 13.97 -10.04 -9.60
N GLY A 113 14.64 -10.54 -8.56
CA GLY A 113 15.58 -9.77 -7.75
C GLY A 113 17.07 -10.02 -8.04
N THR A 114 17.40 -11.00 -8.89
CA THR A 114 18.79 -11.33 -9.22
C THR A 114 19.05 -11.08 -10.70
N HIS A 115 19.82 -10.04 -11.01
CA HIS A 115 20.25 -9.74 -12.38
C HIS A 115 21.58 -10.41 -12.70
N LYS A 116 21.66 -11.05 -13.86
CA LYS A 116 22.90 -11.57 -14.45
C LYS A 116 23.45 -10.52 -15.43
N ILE A 117 23.80 -9.35 -14.88
CA ILE A 117 24.26 -8.18 -15.63
C ILE A 117 25.44 -7.57 -14.87
N THR A 118 26.59 -7.46 -15.53
CA THR A 118 27.79 -6.83 -14.97
C THR A 118 27.63 -5.32 -14.86
N ASN A 119 28.49 -4.65 -14.10
CA ASN A 119 28.46 -3.19 -14.00
C ASN A 119 28.76 -2.52 -15.35
N GLU A 120 29.66 -3.09 -16.15
CA GLU A 120 30.01 -2.59 -17.49
C GLU A 120 28.82 -2.73 -18.45
N GLU A 121 28.18 -3.91 -18.50
CA GLU A 121 26.97 -4.13 -19.30
C GLU A 121 25.85 -3.16 -18.91
N TRP A 122 25.70 -2.89 -17.61
CA TRP A 122 24.71 -1.93 -17.12
C TRP A 122 25.03 -0.49 -17.51
N GLU A 123 26.30 -0.10 -17.43
CA GLU A 123 26.73 1.23 -17.86
C GLU A 123 26.50 1.43 -19.36
N ASN A 124 26.84 0.42 -20.16
CA ASN A 124 26.56 0.40 -21.59
C ASN A 124 25.07 0.50 -21.90
N CYS A 125 24.22 -0.18 -21.12
CA CYS A 125 22.76 -0.05 -21.23
C CYS A 125 22.32 1.40 -20.95
N LYS A 126 22.75 2.02 -19.85
CA LYS A 126 22.43 3.43 -19.56
C LYS A 126 22.92 4.37 -20.66
N ASN A 127 24.12 4.16 -21.16
CA ASN A 127 24.70 4.93 -22.27
C ASN A 127 23.86 4.81 -23.55
N TYR A 128 23.45 3.60 -23.92
CA TYR A 128 22.59 3.37 -25.09
C TYR A 128 21.28 4.18 -24.97
N PHE A 129 20.70 4.26 -23.78
CA PHE A 129 19.52 5.09 -23.50
C PHE A 129 19.85 6.55 -23.13
N ASN A 130 21.08 7.02 -23.33
CA ASN A 130 21.53 8.40 -23.03
C ASN A 130 21.24 8.85 -21.59
N TYR A 131 21.41 7.95 -20.61
CA TYR A 131 21.04 8.17 -19.21
C TYR A 131 19.61 8.68 -19.02
N ARG A 132 18.68 8.20 -19.85
CA ARG A 132 17.25 8.49 -19.75
C ARG A 132 16.49 7.23 -19.40
N CYS A 133 15.36 7.41 -18.72
CA CYS A 133 14.42 6.32 -18.50
C CYS A 133 13.87 5.85 -19.85
N ALA A 134 13.91 4.55 -20.13
CA ALA A 134 13.41 3.96 -21.36
C ALA A 134 11.91 4.24 -21.61
N TYR A 135 11.14 4.49 -20.55
CA TYR A 135 9.70 4.74 -20.62
C TYR A 135 9.35 6.23 -20.70
N CYS A 136 9.63 7.01 -19.64
CA CYS A 136 9.25 8.42 -19.60
C CYS A 136 10.27 9.37 -20.28
N HIS A 137 11.41 8.85 -20.74
CA HIS A 137 12.47 9.60 -21.42
C HIS A 137 13.12 10.77 -20.65
N LEU A 138 12.67 11.04 -19.43
CA LEU A 138 13.31 12.01 -18.55
C LEU A 138 14.72 11.53 -18.18
N PRO A 139 15.71 12.43 -18.18
CA PRO A 139 17.10 12.12 -17.86
C PRO A 139 17.23 11.81 -16.36
N ILE A 140 18.29 11.10 -15.98
CA ILE A 140 18.50 10.61 -14.61
C ILE A 140 18.46 11.74 -13.58
N GLU A 141 18.93 12.94 -13.96
CA GLU A 141 18.97 14.16 -13.16
C GLU A 141 17.58 14.66 -12.73
N GLU A 142 16.51 14.23 -13.39
CA GLU A 142 15.14 14.61 -13.09
C GLU A 142 14.39 13.58 -12.19
N HIS A 143 15.00 12.42 -11.90
CA HIS A 143 14.34 11.34 -11.15
C HIS A 143 14.59 11.39 -9.64
N TYR A 144 14.04 12.41 -8.99
CA TYR A 144 14.11 12.52 -7.52
C TYR A 144 13.20 11.51 -6.80
N ILE A 145 13.73 10.93 -5.72
CA ILE A 145 13.00 10.02 -4.84
C ILE A 145 13.00 10.53 -3.40
N LYS A 146 11.89 10.31 -2.69
CA LYS A 146 11.81 10.52 -1.25
C LYS A 146 12.26 9.26 -0.50
N PHE A 147 13.28 9.38 0.34
CA PHE A 147 13.81 8.31 1.18
C PHE A 147 14.06 8.83 2.59
N ASN A 148 13.48 8.19 3.60
CA ASN A 148 13.53 8.63 5.01
C ASN A 148 13.23 10.13 5.20
N GLY A 149 12.18 10.61 4.54
CA GLY A 149 11.75 12.02 4.61
C GLY A 149 12.58 13.00 3.76
N LYS A 150 13.75 12.59 3.26
CA LYS A 150 14.65 13.44 2.45
C LYS A 150 14.46 13.18 0.97
N VAL A 151 14.58 14.23 0.16
CA VAL A 151 14.60 14.13 -1.31
C VAL A 151 16.05 13.92 -1.75
N ARG A 152 16.27 12.93 -2.62
CA ARG A 152 17.57 12.66 -3.24
C ARG A 152 17.40 12.20 -4.67
N LEU A 153 18.45 12.29 -5.48
CA LEU A 153 18.44 11.73 -6.82
C LEU A 153 18.36 10.19 -6.75
N GLY A 154 17.46 9.59 -7.54
CA GLY A 154 17.34 8.16 -7.68
C GLY A 154 18.11 7.66 -8.91
N ASP A 155 18.75 6.50 -8.80
CA ASP A 155 19.30 5.80 -9.95
C ASP A 155 18.20 5.02 -10.69
N PHE A 156 18.48 4.56 -11.92
CA PHE A 156 17.61 3.68 -12.66
C PHE A 156 17.61 2.27 -12.09
N HIS A 157 16.45 1.62 -12.17
CA HIS A 157 16.29 0.20 -11.96
C HIS A 157 16.62 -0.56 -13.25
N LYS A 158 17.25 -1.73 -13.07
CA LYS A 158 17.42 -2.76 -14.11
C LYS A 158 16.07 -3.43 -14.35
N GLU A 159 15.22 -2.81 -15.16
CA GLU A 159 13.84 -3.26 -15.31
C GLU A 159 13.72 -4.39 -16.32
N HIS A 160 12.95 -5.43 -15.97
CA HIS A 160 12.64 -6.55 -16.84
C HIS A 160 11.46 -6.20 -17.75
N VAL A 161 11.72 -6.03 -19.05
CA VAL A 161 10.67 -5.59 -19.98
C VAL A 161 9.56 -6.63 -20.09
N ASP A 162 9.92 -7.89 -20.31
CA ASP A 162 9.05 -9.02 -20.02
C ASP A 162 9.20 -9.39 -18.55
N HIS A 163 8.10 -9.30 -17.80
CA HIS A 163 8.07 -9.60 -16.37
C HIS A 163 8.60 -11.02 -16.07
N ASN A 164 8.28 -12.00 -16.92
CA ASN A 164 8.69 -13.40 -16.76
C ASN A 164 9.89 -13.77 -17.63
N GLY A 165 10.50 -12.77 -18.29
CA GLY A 165 11.64 -12.96 -19.19
C GLY A 165 12.95 -13.24 -18.47
N SER A 166 14.06 -13.19 -19.22
CA SER A 166 15.39 -13.44 -18.69
C SER A 166 15.86 -12.35 -17.72
N ASN A 167 16.81 -12.69 -16.86
CA ASN A 167 17.43 -11.75 -15.91
C ASN A 167 18.73 -11.13 -16.43
N ASN A 168 19.03 -11.29 -17.72
CA ASN A 168 20.24 -10.80 -18.37
C ASN A 168 19.95 -9.51 -19.14
N LEU A 169 20.97 -9.00 -19.81
CA LEU A 169 20.90 -7.72 -20.53
C LEU A 169 19.81 -7.70 -21.64
N ALA A 170 19.52 -8.85 -22.25
CA ALA A 170 18.56 -9.00 -23.35
C ALA A 170 17.13 -8.57 -22.99
N ASN A 171 16.76 -8.62 -21.71
CA ASN A 171 15.43 -8.28 -21.22
C ASN A 171 15.47 -7.06 -20.26
N CYS A 172 16.60 -6.34 -20.23
CA CYS A 172 16.83 -5.29 -19.24
C CYS A 172 16.90 -3.91 -19.87
N VAL A 173 16.15 -2.93 -19.34
CA VAL A 173 16.22 -1.52 -19.73
C VAL A 173 16.33 -0.60 -18.50
N PRO A 174 16.84 0.64 -18.63
CA PRO A 174 16.84 1.60 -17.54
C PRO A 174 15.46 2.19 -17.31
N SER A 175 14.93 2.00 -16.11
CA SER A 175 13.62 2.54 -15.72
C SER A 175 13.71 3.32 -14.41
N CYS A 176 13.07 4.49 -14.35
CA CYS A 176 12.95 5.19 -13.08
C CYS A 176 12.00 4.45 -12.13
N LYS A 177 12.10 4.74 -10.83
CA LYS A 177 11.26 4.12 -9.80
C LYS A 177 9.75 4.25 -10.09
N SER A 178 9.33 5.40 -10.62
CA SER A 178 7.93 5.69 -10.94
C SER A 178 7.43 4.80 -12.09
N CYS A 179 8.17 4.75 -13.20
CA CYS A 179 7.77 3.95 -14.37
C CYS A 179 7.81 2.45 -14.07
N ASN A 180 8.90 1.96 -13.45
CA ASN A 180 9.02 0.56 -13.05
C ASN A 180 7.84 0.13 -12.14
N GLY A 181 7.53 0.94 -11.12
CA GLY A 181 6.44 0.65 -10.19
C GLY A 181 5.05 0.69 -10.83
N ARG A 182 4.84 1.58 -11.81
CA ARG A 182 3.56 1.68 -12.54
C ARG A 182 3.40 0.56 -13.59
N LYS A 183 4.47 0.17 -14.29
CA LYS A 183 4.43 -0.92 -15.28
C LYS A 183 4.15 -2.25 -14.61
N HIS A 184 4.83 -2.52 -13.49
CA HIS A 184 4.66 -3.73 -12.69
C HIS A 184 4.80 -5.01 -13.56
N THR A 185 3.69 -5.69 -13.83
CA THR A 185 3.60 -6.94 -14.59
C THR A 185 3.06 -6.74 -16.00
N SER A 186 2.70 -5.50 -16.36
CA SER A 186 2.14 -5.20 -17.68
C SER A 186 3.19 -5.47 -18.76
N SER A 187 2.74 -6.02 -19.88
CA SER A 187 3.56 -6.15 -21.08
C SER A 187 3.98 -4.77 -21.60
N LEU A 188 5.00 -4.76 -22.46
CA LEU A 188 5.48 -3.54 -23.10
C LEU A 188 4.35 -2.84 -23.87
N GLU A 189 3.58 -3.61 -24.65
CA GLU A 189 2.46 -3.12 -25.45
C GLU A 189 1.35 -2.52 -24.57
N GLU A 190 0.93 -3.21 -23.51
CA GLU A 190 -0.08 -2.70 -22.57
C GLU A 190 0.38 -1.40 -21.89
N TRP A 191 1.64 -1.37 -21.45
CA TRP A 191 2.21 -0.21 -20.78
C TRP A 191 2.12 1.03 -21.67
N PHE A 192 2.53 0.89 -22.93
CA PHE A 192 2.55 1.99 -23.87
C PHE A 192 1.13 2.36 -24.38
N ASN A 193 0.19 1.40 -24.46
CA ASN A 193 -1.20 1.70 -24.83
C ASN A 193 -1.94 2.53 -23.77
N ILE A 194 -1.58 2.39 -22.49
CA ILE A 194 -2.27 3.06 -21.36
C ILE A 194 -1.55 4.37 -20.99
N SER A 195 -0.26 4.49 -21.26
CA SER A 195 0.53 5.69 -20.96
C SER A 195 0.12 6.87 -21.86
N LYS A 196 -0.36 7.96 -21.25
CA LYS A 196 -0.78 9.17 -21.98
C LYS A 196 0.37 9.93 -22.65
N ASP A 197 1.62 9.67 -22.25
CA ASP A 197 2.83 10.34 -22.72
C ASP A 197 3.62 9.47 -23.70
N PHE A 198 2.91 8.80 -24.60
CA PHE A 198 3.45 7.81 -25.52
C PHE A 198 4.30 8.44 -26.64
N ASP A 199 5.59 8.09 -26.68
CA ASP A 199 6.51 8.41 -27.77
C ASP A 199 6.91 7.12 -28.51
N GLN A 200 6.46 6.98 -29.76
CA GLN A 200 6.77 5.84 -30.65
C GLN A 200 8.29 5.59 -30.74
N ASN A 201 9.11 6.64 -30.67
CA ASN A 201 10.55 6.50 -30.81
C ASN A 201 11.15 5.71 -29.64
N ASN A 202 10.61 5.88 -28.44
CA ASN A 202 11.05 5.14 -27.25
C ASN A 202 10.68 3.66 -27.35
N LEU A 203 9.45 3.35 -27.77
CA LEU A 203 9.03 1.97 -28.00
C LEU A 203 9.92 1.29 -29.03
N HIS A 204 10.21 1.97 -30.14
CA HIS A 204 11.11 1.46 -31.18
C HIS A 204 12.52 1.22 -30.65
N LYS A 205 13.05 2.14 -29.85
CA LYS A 205 14.37 2.01 -29.22
C LYS A 205 14.45 0.83 -28.25
N ILE A 206 13.41 0.62 -27.44
CA ILE A 206 13.30 -0.57 -26.58
C ILE A 206 13.26 -1.83 -27.43
N LYS A 207 12.42 -1.89 -28.48
CA LYS A 207 12.32 -3.07 -29.36
C LYS A 207 13.64 -3.41 -30.03
N LYS A 208 14.37 -2.43 -30.54
CA LYS A 208 15.73 -2.62 -31.09
C LYS A 208 16.71 -3.16 -30.05
N TRP A 209 16.66 -2.60 -28.85
CA TRP A 209 17.46 -3.08 -27.73
C TRP A 209 17.18 -4.54 -27.41
N LEU A 210 15.92 -4.94 -27.29
CA LEU A 210 15.53 -6.32 -26.96
C LEU A 210 15.85 -7.33 -28.08
N ASP A 211 15.76 -6.89 -29.35
CA ASP A 211 15.99 -7.76 -30.50
C ASP A 211 17.49 -8.06 -30.73
N SER A 212 18.33 -7.02 -30.75
CA SER A 212 19.72 -7.19 -31.16
C SER A 212 20.74 -6.27 -30.52
N ASP A 213 20.42 -5.02 -30.20
CA ASP A 213 21.48 -4.03 -29.93
C ASP A 213 22.27 -4.37 -28.66
N TYR A 214 21.63 -4.99 -27.66
CA TYR A 214 22.31 -5.46 -26.44
C TYR A 214 23.48 -6.41 -26.71
N LYS A 215 23.46 -7.15 -27.84
CA LYS A 215 24.48 -8.16 -28.19
C LYS A 215 25.85 -7.55 -28.44
N GLN A 216 25.93 -6.25 -28.71
CA GLN A 216 27.20 -5.54 -28.87
C GLN A 216 27.88 -5.25 -27.53
N TYR A 217 27.12 -5.34 -26.44
CA TYR A 217 27.55 -4.94 -25.10
C TYR A 217 27.67 -6.11 -24.13
N ILE A 218 27.32 -7.33 -24.56
CA ILE A 218 27.64 -8.55 -23.83
C ILE A 218 29.09 -8.94 -24.18
N ASN A 219 29.93 -9.07 -23.16
CA ASN A 219 31.29 -9.55 -23.38
C ASN A 219 31.19 -10.94 -24.00
N LYS A 220 31.72 -11.11 -25.22
CA LYS A 220 31.93 -12.43 -25.80
C LYS A 220 32.90 -13.14 -24.87
N ILE A 221 32.40 -14.06 -24.06
CA ILE A 221 33.25 -15.05 -23.41
C ILE A 221 33.87 -15.83 -24.58
N THR A 222 35.09 -15.46 -24.94
CA THR A 222 35.95 -16.30 -25.77
C THR A 222 36.13 -17.59 -24.98
N ILE A 223 35.60 -18.69 -25.51
CA ILE A 223 35.70 -20.04 -24.96
C ILE A 223 37.18 -20.40 -24.74
#